data_AF-A0A0T5VHB0-F1
#
_entry.id   AF-A0A0T5VHB0-F1
#
_cell.length_a   1.000
_cell.length_b   1.000
_cell.length_c   1.000
_cell.angle_alpha   90.00
_cell.angle_beta   90.00
_cell.angle_gamma   90.00
#
_symmetry.space_group_name_H-M   'P 1'
#
loop_
_entity.id
_entity.type
_entity.pdbx_description
1 polymer ?
#
loop_
_entity_poly.entity_id
_entity_poly.type
_entity_poly.pdbx_seq_one_letter_code
_entity_poly.pdbx_strand_id
1 'polypeptide(L)' 'MKKKLAFAFIMAVFTTGIVTFAAISVNLGFTSIFMKVWLKSWGISYIVAVPAILIIAPRIQSLVDYLFKNID' A
#
# COMPACT_ATOMS: atom_id res chain seq x y z
N MET A 1 -14.81 -14.30 0.36
CA MET A 1 -13.33 -14.17 0.21
C MET A 1 -12.94 -13.42 -1.06
N LYS A 2 -13.40 -13.82 -2.25
CA LYS A 2 -13.06 -13.17 -3.54
C LYS A 2 -13.24 -11.63 -3.56
N LYS A 3 -14.37 -11.12 -3.04
CA LYS A 3 -14.64 -9.67 -2.96
C LYS A 3 -13.65 -8.91 -2.06
N LYS A 4 -13.27 -9.48 -0.91
CA LYS A 4 -12.30 -8.87 0.02
C LYS A 4 -10.91 -8.80 -0.60
N LEU A 5 -10.52 -9.85 -1.34
CA LEU A 5 -9.24 -9.90 -2.03
C LEU A 5 -9.20 -8.89 -3.18
N ALA A 6 -10.24 -8.85 -4.02
CA ALA A 6 -10.37 -7.86 -5.10
C ALA A 6 -10.34 -6.42 -4.56
N PHE A 7 -11.06 -6.16 -3.47
CA PHE A 7 -11.03 -4.87 -2.79
C PHE A 7 -9.60 -4.52 -2.32
N ALA A 8 -8.90 -5.45 -1.65
CA ALA A 8 -7.53 -5.22 -1.18
C ALA A 8 -6.56 -4.92 -2.33
N PHE A 9 -6.63 -5.65 -3.45
CA PHE A 9 -5.80 -5.38 -4.62
C PHE A 9 -6.09 -4.01 -5.23
N ILE A 10 -7.37 -3.68 -5.46
CA ILE A 10 -7.75 -2.37 -6.02
C ILE A 10 -7.31 -1.24 -5.10
N MET A 11 -7.54 -1.37 -3.79
CA MET A 11 -7.09 -0.38 -2.81
C MET A 11 -5.56 -0.26 -2.78
N ALA A 12 -4.82 -1.35 -2.92
CA ALA A 12 -3.37 -1.33 -3.01
C ALA A 12 -2.89 -0.52 -4.23
N VAL A 13 -3.58 -0.60 -5.38
CA VAL A 13 -3.26 0.21 -6.57
C VAL A 13 -3.34 1.71 -6.26
N PHE A 14 -4.46 2.15 -5.67
CA PHE A 14 -4.68 3.57 -5.36
C PHE A 14 -3.77 4.07 -4.25
N THR A 15 -3.66 3.34 -3.15
CA THR A 15 -2.85 3.75 -2.00
C THR A 15 -1.36 3.87 -2.35
N THR A 16 -0.79 2.86 -3.02
CA THR A 16 0.60 2.92 -3.47
C THR A 16 0.81 4.01 -4.52
N GLY A 17 -0.15 4.23 -5.40
CA GLY A 17 -0.11 5.30 -6.41
C GLY A 17 -0.06 6.69 -5.77
N ILE A 18 -0.98 6.98 -4.85
CA ILE A 18 -1.07 8.27 -4.14
C ILE A 18 0.18 8.51 -3.29
N VAL A 19 0.60 7.52 -2.49
CA VAL A 19 1.76 7.66 -1.60
C VAL A 19 3.04 7.88 -2.39
N THR A 20 3.28 7.09 -3.44
CA THR A 20 4.48 7.26 -4.29
C THR A 20 4.42 8.56 -5.09
N PHE A 21 3.24 8.98 -5.56
CA PHE A 21 3.09 10.26 -6.25
C PHE A 21 3.48 11.42 -5.34
N ALA A 22 2.93 11.46 -4.12
CA ALA A 22 3.24 12.49 -3.13
C ALA A 22 4.72 12.46 -2.72
N ALA A 23 5.28 11.28 -2.49
CA ALA A 23 6.69 11.15 -2.12
C ALA A 23 7.61 11.64 -3.24
N ILE A 24 7.38 11.22 -4.49
CA ILE A 24 8.21 11.64 -5.62
C ILE A 24 7.98 13.12 -5.95
N SER A 25 6.76 13.66 -5.81
CA SER A 25 6.50 15.08 -6.10
C SER A 25 7.22 16.00 -5.13
N VAL A 26 7.30 15.63 -3.85
CA VAL A 26 8.02 16.40 -2.83
C VAL A 26 9.53 16.27 -2.98
N ASN A 27 10.05 15.06 -3.25
CA ASN A 27 11.50 14.82 -3.27
C ASN A 27 12.17 15.17 -4.59
N LEU A 28 11.50 14.91 -5.72
CA LEU A 28 12.05 15.12 -7.06
C LEU A 28 11.48 16.38 -7.74
N GLY A 29 10.28 16.81 -7.37
CA GLY A 29 9.54 17.82 -8.10
C GLY A 29 9.06 17.34 -9.47
N PHE A 30 8.34 18.20 -10.18
CA PHE A 30 7.78 17.91 -11.51
C PHE A 30 8.82 18.14 -12.63
N THR A 31 9.89 17.36 -12.62
CA THR A 31 10.94 17.38 -13.66
C THR A 31 10.58 16.52 -14.87
N SER A 32 11.35 16.59 -15.95
CA SER A 32 11.14 15.78 -17.17
C SER A 32 11.17 14.26 -16.91
N ILE A 33 11.85 13.82 -15.85
CA ILE A 33 11.95 12.41 -15.46
C ILE A 33 10.89 11.99 -14.42
N PHE A 34 10.12 12.93 -13.89
CA PHE A 34 9.14 12.70 -12.82
C PHE A 34 8.21 11.52 -13.13
N MET A 35 7.55 11.56 -14.29
CA MET A 35 6.57 10.55 -14.69
C MET A 35 7.20 9.15 -14.76
N LYS A 36 8.43 9.05 -15.28
CA LYS A 36 9.17 7.78 -15.40
C LYS A 36 9.55 7.23 -14.03
N VAL A 37 10.05 8.09 -13.14
CA VAL A 37 10.43 7.69 -11.77
C VAL A 37 9.20 7.30 -10.97
N TRP A 38 8.12 8.08 -11.04
CA TRP A 38 6.86 7.79 -10.35
C TRP A 38 6.25 6.47 -10.81
N LEU A 39 6.07 6.23 -12.12
CA LEU A 39 5.50 4.98 -12.63
C LEU A 39 6.33 3.76 -12.22
N LYS A 40 7.67 3.86 -12.28
CA LYS A 40 8.56 2.78 -11.83
C LYS A 40 8.40 2.51 -10.33
N SER A 41 8.39 3.57 -9.51
CA SER A 41 8.23 3.46 -8.06
C SER A 41 6.86 2.89 -7.68
N TRP A 42 5.80 3.35 -8.33
CA TRP A 42 4.44 2.89 -8.14
C TRP A 42 4.28 1.41 -8.46
N GLY A 43 4.77 0.96 -9.62
CA GLY A 43 4.70 -0.44 -10.03
C GLY A 43 5.42 -1.38 -9.06
N ILE A 44 6.64 -1.01 -8.64
CA ILE A 44 7.40 -1.79 -7.63
C ILE A 44 6.66 -1.80 -6.30
N SER A 45 6.18 -0.65 -5.84
CA SER A 45 5.47 -0.52 -4.56
C SER A 45 4.20 -1.37 -4.54
N TYR A 46 3.44 -1.40 -5.64
CA TYR A 46 2.25 -2.24 -5.75
C TYR A 46 2.59 -3.74 -5.65
N ILE A 47 3.59 -4.20 -6.42
CA ILE A 47 4.03 -5.60 -6.42
C ILE A 47 4.50 -6.05 -5.03
N VAL A 48 5.12 -5.15 -4.26
CA VAL A 48 5.59 -5.44 -2.89
C VAL A 48 4.48 -5.33 -1.85
N ALA A 49 3.59 -4.34 -1.97
CA ALA A 49 2.52 -4.09 -1.00
C ALA A 49 1.51 -5.24 -0.97
N VAL A 50 1.17 -5.81 -2.12
CA VAL A 50 0.22 -6.91 -2.25
C VAL A 50 0.60 -8.14 -1.40
N PRO A 51 1.77 -8.79 -1.58
CA PRO A 51 2.16 -9.93 -0.76
C PRO A 51 2.38 -9.54 0.70
N ALA A 52 2.88 -8.31 0.97
CA ALA A 52 3.02 -7.80 2.33
C ALA A 52 1.66 -7.75 3.04
N ILE A 53 0.61 -7.22 2.42
CA ILE A 53 -0.75 -7.20 2.99
C ILE A 53 -1.23 -8.63 3.25
N LEU A 54 -1.08 -9.56 2.31
CA LEU A 54 -1.57 -10.94 2.48
C LEU A 54 -0.87 -11.67 3.65
N ILE A 55 0.42 -11.40 3.87
CA ILE A 55 1.23 -12.08 4.90
C ILE A 55 1.13 -11.38 6.26
N ILE A 56 1.05 -10.04 6.26
CA ILE A 56 1.09 -9.21 7.47
C ILE A 56 -0.31 -8.98 8.04
N ALA A 57 -1.35 -8.85 7.21
CA ALA A 57 -2.72 -8.61 7.67
C ALA A 57 -3.20 -9.57 8.77
N PRO A 58 -3.04 -10.92 8.68
CA PRO A 58 -3.50 -11.79 9.76
C PRO A 58 -2.74 -11.56 11.08
N ARG A 59 -1.44 -11.26 11.01
CA ARG A 59 -0.63 -10.96 12.20
C ARG A 59 -1.07 -9.67 12.86
N ILE A 60 -1.34 -8.64 12.06
CA ILE A 60 -1.85 -7.36 12.55
C ILE A 60 -3.24 -7.54 13.14
N GLN A 61 -4.10 -8.35 12.53
CA GLN A 61 -5.42 -8.63 13.06
C GLN A 61 -5.33 -9.29 14.45
N SER A 62 -4.46 -10.30 14.63
CA SER A 62 -4.23 -10.90 15.96
C SER A 62 -3.66 -9.91 16.98
N LEU A 63 -2.79 -8.99 16.55
CA LEU A 63 -2.25 -7.95 17.43
C LEU A 63 -3.33 -6.95 17.86
N VAL A 64 -4.16 -6.50 16.92
CA VAL A 64 -5.30 -5.61 17.20
C VAL A 64 -6.26 -6.32 18.16
N ASP A 65 -6.63 -7.56 17.87
CA ASP A 65 -7.51 -8.34 18.73
C ASP A 65 -6.92 -8.47 20.15
N TYR A 66 -5.61 -8.71 20.29
CA TYR A 66 -4.93 -8.74 21.60
C TYR A 66 -4.97 -7.39 22.34
N LEU A 67 -4.72 -6.28 21.64
CA LEU A 67 -4.70 -4.94 22.25
C LEU A 67 -6.08 -4.51 22.75
N PHE A 68 -7.15 -4.89 22.03
CA PHE A 68 -8.52 -4.52 22.37
C PHE A 68 -9.24 -5.58 23.21
N LYS A 69 -8.64 -6.76 23.45
CA LYS A 69 -9.20 -7.85 24.27
C LYS A 69 -9.57 -7.45 25.70
N ASN A 70 -8.97 -6.39 26.24
CA ASN A 70 -9.18 -5.92 27.61
C ASN A 70 -10.05 -4.64 27.71
N ILE A 71 -10.75 -4.26 26.64
CA ILE A 71 -11.64 -3.08 26.62
C ILE A 71 -13.12 -3.46 26.82
N ASP A 72 -13.40 -4.75 27.07
CA ASP A 72 -14.71 -5.25 27.52
C ASP A 72 -14.67 -5.65 29.01
#